data_AF-A0A1F3URQ6-F1
#
_entry.id   AF-A0A1F3URQ6-F1
#
_cell.length_a   1.000
_cell.length_b   1.000
_cell.length_c   1.000
_cell.angle_alpha   90.00
_cell.angle_beta   90.00
_cell.angle_gamma   90.00
#
_symmetry.space_group_name_H-M   'P 1'
#
loop_
_entity.id
_entity.type
_entity.pdbx_description
1 polymer ?
#
loop_
_entity_poly.entity_id
_entity_poly.type
_entity_poly.pdbx_seq_one_letter_code
_entity_poly.pdbx_strand_id
1 'polypeptide(L)'
;MMAYQMGRDLGGYAPRTKLCEVVINGEYQGIYVFTEKIKRKDGKVGSNDLESFDVSGNELTGDYILKVDKNTAGGTVAWYSPIPPFPGASQSIGFLPHDPPYDSLNATQLNYIESFVTQFELALNGSNFSDPVLGYQPYVDLKSFVDFFLVNEVSHNVDGYRISSYLHKVRTSEGGKIYAGPLWDFNLAYGNANYCNGSNTNNWELAFYQVCGGDSKQNPFWWERLTQDPTYIHLLNCTYQEMRQGAWNTDSLMQRIDEWAVYLDEAQQRNFQRWPVLGNYVWPNNFIGSTYAEEIDYFKTWLTTRLDWLDLNMFGSCPDLGLDETLTSDLSVYPNPAESDIHLMFHSSLQDARVELLNMDGHLVFSAEGIQGPACDLYIGELASGMYHIRVSDRQHILNGKLLIK
;
A
#
# COMPACT_ATOMS: atom_id res chain seq x y z
N MET A 1 -10.81 3.13 -11.28
CA MET A 1 -10.28 1.77 -11.57
C MET A 1 -8.86 1.60 -11.06
N MET A 2 -7.94 2.53 -11.34
CA MET A 2 -6.56 2.50 -10.83
C MET A 2 -6.45 2.21 -9.33
N ALA A 3 -7.15 3.00 -8.49
CA ALA A 3 -7.09 2.82 -7.03
C ALA A 3 -7.52 1.42 -6.56
N TYR A 4 -8.59 0.87 -7.13
CA TYR A 4 -9.02 -0.49 -6.79
C TYR A 4 -8.01 -1.55 -7.20
N GLN A 5 -7.29 -1.32 -8.30
CA GLN A 5 -6.23 -2.21 -8.73
C GLN A 5 -5.01 -2.12 -7.81
N MET A 6 -4.60 -0.90 -7.45
CA MET A 6 -3.54 -0.68 -6.47
C MET A 6 -3.86 -1.34 -5.12
N GLY A 7 -5.11 -1.22 -4.65
CA GLY A 7 -5.56 -1.93 -3.45
C GLY A 7 -5.46 -3.45 -3.53
N ARG A 8 -5.66 -4.04 -4.72
CA ARG A 8 -5.46 -5.49 -4.93
C ARG A 8 -3.99 -5.88 -5.03
N ASP A 9 -3.15 -5.01 -5.57
CA ASP A 9 -1.70 -5.23 -5.67
C ASP A 9 -1.07 -5.39 -4.27
N LEU A 10 -1.66 -4.75 -3.24
CA LEU A 10 -1.29 -4.89 -1.82
C LEU A 10 -1.71 -6.22 -1.16
N GLY A 11 -2.40 -7.10 -1.91
CA GLY A 11 -2.85 -8.42 -1.45
C GLY A 11 -4.19 -8.44 -0.69
N GLY A 12 -4.76 -7.27 -0.40
CA GLY A 12 -6.06 -7.13 0.26
C GLY A 12 -7.26 -7.18 -0.68
N TYR A 13 -8.46 -7.29 -0.10
CA TYR A 13 -9.69 -7.12 -0.87
C TYR A 13 -9.88 -5.64 -1.25
N ALA A 14 -10.06 -5.38 -2.55
CA ALA A 14 -10.62 -4.14 -3.05
C ALA A 14 -11.66 -4.46 -4.14
N PRO A 15 -12.75 -3.67 -4.25
CA PRO A 15 -13.83 -3.94 -5.19
C PRO A 15 -13.35 -4.26 -6.61
N ARG A 16 -13.80 -5.39 -7.15
CA ARG A 16 -13.50 -5.76 -8.54
C ARG A 16 -14.20 -4.81 -9.50
N THR A 17 -13.51 -4.44 -10.56
CA THR A 17 -14.03 -3.52 -11.57
C THR A 17 -13.81 -4.05 -12.98
N LYS A 18 -14.75 -3.76 -13.87
CA LYS A 18 -14.60 -3.95 -15.32
C LYS A 18 -15.14 -2.72 -16.07
N LEU A 19 -14.43 -2.30 -17.11
CA LEU A 19 -14.96 -1.31 -18.05
C LEU A 19 -15.97 -1.99 -18.99
N CYS A 20 -17.12 -1.36 -19.20
CA CYS A 20 -18.16 -1.86 -20.08
C CYS A 20 -18.87 -0.72 -20.83
N GLU A 21 -19.29 -1.01 -22.06
CA GLU A 21 -20.22 -0.17 -22.79
C GLU A 21 -21.65 -0.54 -22.41
N VAL A 22 -22.48 0.46 -22.12
CA VAL A 22 -23.88 0.26 -21.70
C VAL A 22 -24.84 0.63 -22.82
N VAL A 23 -25.78 -0.27 -23.12
CA VAL A 23 -26.87 -0.04 -24.07
C VAL A 23 -28.20 -0.31 -23.37
N ILE A 24 -29.10 0.66 -23.38
CA ILE A 24 -30.43 0.54 -22.76
C ILE A 24 -31.47 0.78 -23.86
N ASN A 25 -32.38 -0.19 -24.05
CA ASN A 25 -33.44 -0.13 -25.09
C ASN A 25 -32.91 0.13 -26.51
N GLY A 26 -31.72 -0.40 -26.84
CA GLY A 26 -31.05 -0.17 -28.13
C GLY A 26 -30.28 1.15 -28.23
N GLU A 27 -30.30 1.99 -27.19
CA GLU A 27 -29.56 3.27 -27.17
C GLU A 27 -28.25 3.16 -26.38
N TYR A 28 -27.15 3.56 -27.02
CA TYR A 28 -25.83 3.64 -26.39
C TYR A 28 -25.78 4.73 -25.32
N GLN A 29 -25.32 4.36 -24.11
CA GLN A 29 -25.27 5.24 -22.94
C GLN A 29 -23.84 5.61 -22.53
N GLY A 30 -22.81 5.14 -23.22
CA GLY A 30 -21.40 5.45 -22.91
C GLY A 30 -20.65 4.30 -22.24
N ILE A 31 -19.42 4.63 -21.82
CA ILE A 31 -18.53 3.74 -21.05
C ILE A 31 -18.84 3.90 -19.56
N TYR A 32 -18.94 2.77 -18.85
CA TYR A 32 -19.14 2.70 -17.41
C TYR A 32 -18.09 1.80 -16.76
N VAL A 33 -17.90 1.99 -15.45
CA VAL A 33 -17.12 1.09 -14.60
C VAL A 33 -18.09 0.20 -13.83
N PHE A 34 -18.25 -1.05 -14.28
CA PHE A 34 -19.02 -2.05 -13.54
C PHE A 34 -18.23 -2.46 -12.30
N THR A 35 -18.73 -2.03 -11.13
CA THR A 35 -18.02 -2.10 -9.86
C THR A 35 -18.73 -3.04 -8.90
N GLU A 36 -17.95 -3.91 -8.26
CA GLU A 36 -18.44 -4.79 -7.22
C GLU A 36 -19.01 -4.02 -6.03
N LYS A 37 -20.26 -4.30 -5.67
CA LYS A 37 -20.90 -3.72 -4.48
C LYS A 37 -20.22 -4.20 -3.18
N ILE A 38 -19.89 -3.26 -2.30
CA ILE A 38 -19.49 -3.50 -0.91
C ILE A 38 -20.69 -4.02 -0.12
N LYS A 39 -20.54 -5.25 0.39
CA LYS A 39 -21.50 -5.93 1.27
C LYS A 39 -20.82 -7.12 1.94
N ARG A 40 -21.43 -7.63 3.00
CA ARG A 40 -21.03 -8.88 3.64
C ARG A 40 -21.23 -10.06 2.70
N LYS A 41 -20.16 -10.81 2.48
CA LYS A 41 -20.12 -12.06 1.71
C LYS A 41 -18.71 -12.64 1.71
N ASP A 42 -18.61 -13.96 1.69
CA ASP A 42 -17.38 -14.68 1.36
C ASP A 42 -16.64 -14.08 0.16
N GLY A 43 -15.35 -13.80 0.36
CA GLY A 43 -14.49 -13.17 -0.64
C GLY A 43 -14.69 -11.66 -0.81
N LYS A 44 -15.41 -10.99 0.11
CA LYS A 44 -15.55 -9.53 0.18
C LYS A 44 -15.11 -8.98 1.54
N VAL A 45 -16.08 -8.67 2.41
CA VAL A 45 -15.88 -8.02 3.71
C VAL A 45 -16.73 -8.80 4.72
N GLY A 46 -16.10 -9.57 5.61
CA GLY A 46 -16.82 -10.50 6.50
C GLY A 46 -17.37 -11.73 5.77
N SER A 47 -17.45 -12.86 6.49
CA SER A 47 -17.91 -14.15 5.98
C SER A 47 -19.29 -14.54 6.50
N ASN A 48 -19.75 -13.93 7.60
CA ASN A 48 -20.97 -14.37 8.26
C ASN A 48 -22.06 -13.31 8.19
N ASP A 49 -23.31 -13.79 8.17
CA ASP A 49 -24.45 -12.95 8.46
C ASP A 49 -24.46 -12.60 9.96
N LEU A 50 -24.97 -11.40 10.27
CA LEU A 50 -25.16 -10.85 11.62
C LEU A 50 -26.64 -10.57 11.72
N GLU A 51 -27.30 -11.34 12.56
CA GLU A 51 -28.74 -11.34 12.73
C GLU A 51 -29.14 -10.53 13.95
N SER A 52 -30.37 -10.04 13.97
CA SER A 52 -30.89 -9.21 15.08
C SER A 52 -30.93 -9.94 16.43
N PHE A 53 -30.82 -11.27 16.48
CA PHE A 53 -30.76 -12.07 17.71
C PHE A 53 -29.32 -12.36 18.17
N ASP A 54 -28.30 -11.96 17.41
CA ASP A 54 -26.89 -12.11 17.78
C ASP A 54 -26.50 -11.04 18.82
N VAL A 55 -26.87 -11.29 20.08
CA VAL A 55 -26.74 -10.34 21.20
C VAL A 55 -25.76 -10.77 22.29
N SER A 56 -25.02 -11.86 22.05
CA SER A 56 -24.00 -12.36 22.98
C SER A 56 -23.01 -13.26 22.25
N GLY A 57 -21.99 -13.74 22.96
CA GLY A 57 -21.04 -14.71 22.40
C GLY A 57 -20.18 -14.11 21.29
N ASN A 58 -19.71 -15.00 20.40
CA ASN A 58 -18.80 -14.63 19.33
C ASN A 58 -19.53 -13.86 18.20
N GLU A 59 -20.80 -14.17 18.01
CA GLU A 59 -21.68 -13.64 16.98
C GLU A 59 -21.89 -12.13 17.15
N LEU A 60 -22.00 -11.64 18.39
CA LEU A 60 -22.05 -10.20 18.69
C LEU A 60 -20.74 -9.47 18.32
N THR A 61 -19.61 -10.17 18.20
CA THR A 61 -18.31 -9.49 18.26
C THR A 61 -17.78 -8.95 16.94
N GLY A 62 -18.45 -9.21 15.81
CA GLY A 62 -17.96 -8.85 14.49
C GLY A 62 -19.01 -8.88 13.39
N ASP A 63 -18.53 -8.86 12.14
CA ASP A 63 -19.31 -8.71 10.91
C ASP A 63 -20.10 -7.38 10.84
N TYR A 64 -19.52 -6.32 11.40
CA TYR A 64 -20.00 -4.95 11.22
C TYR A 64 -19.21 -4.27 10.12
N ILE A 65 -19.90 -3.75 9.10
CA ILE A 65 -19.34 -2.77 8.16
C ILE A 65 -19.84 -1.39 8.56
N LEU A 66 -18.91 -0.51 8.88
CA LEU A 66 -19.16 0.88 9.24
C LEU A 66 -18.60 1.80 8.15
N LYS A 67 -19.05 3.05 8.14
CA LYS A 67 -18.44 4.10 7.33
C LYS A 67 -18.47 5.47 7.99
N VAL A 68 -17.49 6.29 7.66
CA VAL A 68 -17.51 7.75 7.85
C VAL A 68 -17.99 8.36 6.53
N ASP A 69 -19.15 9.02 6.57
CA ASP A 69 -19.84 9.45 5.35
C ASP A 69 -20.77 10.67 5.55
N LYS A 70 -21.33 11.15 4.44
CA LYS A 70 -22.48 12.05 4.41
C LYS A 70 -23.74 11.31 4.89
N ASN A 71 -24.68 12.06 5.45
CA ASN A 71 -25.98 11.53 5.92
C ASN A 71 -26.98 11.39 4.75
N THR A 72 -26.47 11.23 3.53
CA THR A 72 -27.27 11.16 2.29
C THR A 72 -27.49 9.70 1.88
N ALA A 73 -28.45 9.45 0.97
CA ALA A 73 -28.74 8.12 0.43
C ALA A 73 -29.10 7.05 1.49
N GLY A 74 -29.79 7.44 2.56
CA GLY A 74 -30.30 6.52 3.60
C GLY A 74 -29.30 6.18 4.70
N GLY A 75 -28.16 6.88 4.77
CA GLY A 75 -27.21 6.73 5.87
C GLY A 75 -27.67 7.42 7.16
N THR A 76 -27.72 6.68 8.26
CA THR A 76 -28.02 7.20 9.61
C THR A 76 -26.76 7.17 10.46
N VAL A 77 -26.39 8.32 11.04
CA VAL A 77 -25.32 8.40 12.04
C VAL A 77 -25.81 7.71 13.30
N ALA A 78 -25.11 6.64 13.70
CA ALA A 78 -25.44 5.88 14.91
C ALA A 78 -24.85 6.52 16.16
N TRP A 79 -23.59 6.96 16.08
CA TRP A 79 -22.91 7.70 17.16
C TRP A 79 -21.84 8.64 16.58
N TYR A 80 -21.30 9.50 17.43
CA TYR A 80 -20.18 10.38 17.11
C TYR A 80 -18.94 9.97 17.92
N SER A 81 -17.77 10.09 17.30
CA SER A 81 -16.48 9.98 17.99
C SER A 81 -16.44 10.95 19.18
N PRO A 82 -15.96 10.51 20.36
CA PRO A 82 -15.74 11.41 21.48
C PRO A 82 -14.48 12.27 21.30
N ILE A 83 -13.65 11.99 20.29
CA ILE A 83 -12.42 12.72 20.01
C ILE A 83 -12.65 13.65 18.81
N PRO A 84 -12.34 14.95 18.92
CA PRO A 84 -12.45 15.85 17.79
C PRO A 84 -11.46 15.47 16.66
N PRO A 85 -11.78 15.75 15.39
CA PRO A 85 -10.92 15.40 14.26
C PRO A 85 -9.53 16.06 14.32
N PHE A 86 -9.45 17.25 14.94
CA PHE A 86 -8.20 17.95 15.22
C PHE A 86 -8.39 18.89 16.43
N PRO A 87 -7.31 19.34 17.09
CA PRO A 87 -7.41 20.26 18.22
C PRO A 87 -8.16 21.55 17.88
N GLY A 88 -9.22 21.85 18.65
CA GLY A 88 -10.03 23.05 18.47
C GLY A 88 -11.14 22.94 17.40
N ALA A 89 -11.33 21.77 16.78
CA ALA A 89 -12.45 21.53 15.88
C ALA A 89 -13.80 21.67 16.61
N SER A 90 -14.79 22.21 15.91
CA SER A 90 -16.20 22.21 16.36
C SER A 90 -16.99 21.05 15.75
N GLN A 91 -16.41 20.37 14.77
CA GLN A 91 -16.97 19.21 14.08
C GLN A 91 -16.72 17.92 14.87
N SER A 92 -17.55 16.92 14.62
CA SER A 92 -17.40 15.56 15.17
C SER A 92 -17.48 14.54 14.03
N ILE A 93 -16.77 13.42 14.20
CA ILE A 93 -16.82 12.32 13.24
C ILE A 93 -18.01 11.44 13.55
N GLY A 94 -18.93 11.29 12.59
CA GLY A 94 -20.10 10.41 12.73
C GLY A 94 -19.85 9.05 12.10
N PHE A 95 -20.24 7.98 12.79
CA PHE A 95 -20.17 6.60 12.29
C PHE A 95 -21.54 6.11 11.84
N LEU A 96 -21.59 5.55 10.64
CA LEU A 96 -22.81 5.03 10.03
C LEU A 96 -22.66 3.51 9.83
N PRO A 97 -23.59 2.68 10.36
CA PRO A 97 -23.68 1.27 9.98
C PRO A 97 -24.09 1.15 8.51
N HIS A 98 -23.29 0.42 7.73
CA HIS A 98 -23.55 0.18 6.32
C HIS A 98 -24.13 -1.22 6.08
N ASP A 99 -23.52 -2.24 6.69
CA ASP A 99 -23.99 -3.63 6.59
C ASP A 99 -23.66 -4.39 7.89
N PRO A 100 -24.68 -4.78 8.68
CA PRO A 100 -26.09 -4.44 8.49
C PRO A 100 -26.36 -2.93 8.62
N PRO A 101 -27.42 -2.40 7.96
CA PRO A 101 -27.79 -0.99 8.09
C PRO A 101 -28.35 -0.71 9.50
N TYR A 102 -28.37 0.57 9.88
CA TYR A 102 -28.78 1.03 11.22
C TYR A 102 -30.09 0.41 11.72
N ASP A 103 -31.15 0.44 10.91
CA ASP A 103 -32.49 -0.07 11.31
C ASP A 103 -32.55 -1.60 11.50
N SER A 104 -31.51 -2.33 11.11
CA SER A 104 -31.39 -3.78 11.30
C SER A 104 -30.62 -4.17 12.57
N LEU A 105 -29.99 -3.20 13.24
CA LEU A 105 -29.22 -3.41 14.47
C LEU A 105 -30.06 -3.11 15.71
N ASN A 106 -29.93 -3.94 16.73
CA ASN A 106 -30.52 -3.68 18.04
C ASN A 106 -29.56 -2.88 18.96
N ALA A 107 -30.08 -2.40 20.09
CA ALA A 107 -29.32 -1.59 21.03
C ALA A 107 -28.06 -2.30 21.59
N THR A 108 -28.10 -3.61 21.82
CA THR A 108 -26.94 -4.38 22.31
C THR A 108 -25.83 -4.40 21.27
N GLN A 109 -26.16 -4.59 20.00
CA GLN A 109 -25.20 -4.60 18.89
C GLN A 109 -24.61 -3.21 18.64
N LEU A 110 -25.45 -2.17 18.64
CA LEU A 110 -24.99 -0.77 18.51
C LEU A 110 -24.04 -0.38 19.66
N ASN A 111 -24.42 -0.68 20.91
CA ASN A 111 -23.59 -0.39 22.08
C ASN A 111 -22.26 -1.15 22.05
N TYR A 112 -22.26 -2.40 21.57
CA TYR A 112 -21.02 -3.17 21.44
C TYR A 112 -20.06 -2.51 20.46
N ILE A 113 -20.51 -2.22 19.23
CA ILE A 113 -19.61 -1.69 18.20
C ILE A 113 -19.18 -0.25 18.51
N GLU A 114 -20.07 0.59 19.04
CA GLU A 114 -19.73 1.93 19.52
C GLU A 114 -18.67 1.87 20.61
N SER A 115 -18.84 0.99 21.61
CA SER A 115 -17.87 0.82 22.69
C SER A 115 -16.51 0.34 22.16
N PHE A 116 -16.50 -0.61 21.24
CA PHE A 116 -15.27 -1.14 20.66
C PHE A 116 -14.50 -0.07 19.88
N VAL A 117 -15.19 0.69 19.00
CA VAL A 117 -14.58 1.80 18.25
C VAL A 117 -14.11 2.89 19.23
N THR A 118 -14.91 3.23 20.23
CA THR A 118 -14.54 4.24 21.24
C THR A 118 -13.27 3.83 22.00
N GLN A 119 -13.12 2.56 22.39
CA GLN A 119 -11.92 2.07 23.06
C GLN A 119 -10.68 2.15 22.16
N PHE A 120 -10.81 1.83 20.87
CA PHE A 120 -9.76 2.05 19.88
C PHE A 120 -9.34 3.53 19.82
N GLU A 121 -10.31 4.44 19.68
CA GLU A 121 -10.04 5.88 19.59
C GLU A 121 -9.35 6.41 20.86
N LEU A 122 -9.81 5.99 22.03
CA LEU A 122 -9.21 6.39 23.31
C LEU A 122 -7.78 5.84 23.46
N ALA A 123 -7.52 4.60 23.04
CA ALA A 123 -6.19 4.01 23.08
C ALA A 123 -5.22 4.73 22.12
N LEU A 124 -5.68 5.07 20.90
CA LEU A 124 -4.89 5.80 19.90
C LEU A 124 -4.61 7.26 20.32
N ASN A 125 -5.59 7.93 20.95
CA ASN A 125 -5.43 9.29 21.45
C ASN A 125 -4.59 9.36 22.74
N GLY A 126 -4.45 8.25 23.46
CA GLY A 126 -3.75 8.16 24.75
C GLY A 126 -2.24 8.37 24.67
N SER A 127 -1.60 8.51 25.84
CA SER A 127 -0.14 8.66 25.96
C SER A 127 0.64 7.40 25.57
N ASN A 128 0.03 6.22 25.76
CA ASN A 128 0.65 4.91 25.48
C ASN A 128 0.25 4.38 24.09
N PHE A 129 -0.16 5.25 23.16
CA PHE A 129 -0.75 4.81 21.90
C PHE A 129 0.15 3.86 21.09
N SER A 130 1.47 4.02 21.13
CA SER A 130 2.44 3.15 20.44
C SER A 130 2.81 1.88 21.22
N ASP A 131 2.29 1.68 22.43
CA ASP A 131 2.50 0.44 23.17
C ASP A 131 1.73 -0.71 22.50
N PRO A 132 2.36 -1.86 22.20
CA PRO A 132 1.73 -2.94 21.45
C PRO A 132 0.59 -3.64 22.22
N VAL A 133 0.51 -3.47 23.54
CA VAL A 133 -0.48 -4.11 24.41
C VAL A 133 -1.50 -3.12 24.96
N LEU A 134 -1.06 -1.93 25.37
CA LEU A 134 -1.90 -0.89 25.97
C LEU A 134 -2.41 0.15 24.96
N GLY A 135 -1.76 0.22 23.81
CA GLY A 135 -2.08 1.16 22.74
C GLY A 135 -3.17 0.66 21.81
N TYR A 136 -3.18 1.17 20.57
CA TYR A 136 -4.27 0.92 19.62
C TYR A 136 -4.15 -0.41 18.86
N GLN A 137 -2.94 -0.99 18.78
CA GLN A 137 -2.66 -2.18 17.95
C GLN A 137 -3.51 -3.43 18.28
N PRO A 138 -3.96 -3.69 19.53
CA PRO A 138 -4.91 -4.77 19.81
C PRO A 138 -6.26 -4.62 19.10
N TYR A 139 -6.67 -3.39 18.75
CA TYR A 139 -7.98 -3.11 18.19
C TYR A 139 -8.02 -3.16 16.67
N VAL A 140 -6.88 -3.00 15.99
CA VAL A 140 -6.83 -2.83 14.53
C VAL A 140 -5.92 -3.85 13.86
N ASP A 141 -6.24 -4.16 12.61
CA ASP A 141 -5.32 -4.80 11.69
C ASP A 141 -4.40 -3.73 11.09
N LEU A 142 -3.15 -3.69 11.55
CA LEU A 142 -2.21 -2.63 11.22
C LEU A 142 -1.96 -2.52 9.70
N LYS A 143 -1.85 -3.67 9.02
CA LYS A 143 -1.59 -3.74 7.58
C LYS A 143 -2.74 -3.13 6.78
N SER A 144 -3.99 -3.39 7.13
CA SER A 144 -5.15 -2.79 6.44
C SER A 144 -5.17 -1.27 6.54
N PHE A 145 -4.78 -0.69 7.68
CA PHE A 145 -4.68 0.77 7.84
C PHE A 145 -3.52 1.34 7.04
N VAL A 146 -2.39 0.65 6.95
CA VAL A 146 -1.28 1.02 6.05
C VAL A 146 -1.73 0.97 4.58
N ASP A 147 -2.39 -0.10 4.17
CA ASP A 147 -2.84 -0.29 2.79
C ASP A 147 -3.85 0.77 2.37
N PHE A 148 -4.83 1.05 3.25
CA PHE A 148 -5.83 2.08 3.02
C PHE A 148 -5.20 3.48 2.92
N PHE A 149 -4.23 3.78 3.79
CA PHE A 149 -3.47 5.03 3.75
C PHE A 149 -2.70 5.18 2.44
N LEU A 150 -1.94 4.16 2.04
CA LEU A 150 -1.12 4.22 0.84
C LEU A 150 -1.95 4.49 -0.42
N VAL A 151 -3.08 3.81 -0.60
CA VAL A 151 -3.90 4.01 -1.80
C VAL A 151 -4.54 5.40 -1.80
N ASN A 152 -5.01 5.90 -0.65
CA ASN A 152 -5.56 7.26 -0.57
C ASN A 152 -4.49 8.33 -0.78
N GLU A 153 -3.28 8.18 -0.23
CA GLU A 153 -2.22 9.17 -0.42
C GLU A 153 -1.59 9.12 -1.82
N VAL A 154 -1.36 7.94 -2.42
CA VAL A 154 -0.86 7.87 -3.80
C VAL A 154 -1.86 8.44 -4.79
N SER A 155 -3.14 8.15 -4.59
CA SER A 155 -4.19 8.72 -5.43
C SER A 155 -4.56 10.16 -5.07
N HIS A 156 -4.15 10.65 -3.89
CA HIS A 156 -4.58 11.93 -3.32
C HIS A 156 -6.10 12.12 -3.41
N ASN A 157 -6.86 11.13 -2.91
CA ASN A 157 -8.31 11.18 -2.90
C ASN A 157 -8.80 12.19 -1.85
N VAL A 158 -9.24 13.38 -2.30
CA VAL A 158 -9.62 14.50 -1.42
C VAL A 158 -10.77 14.20 -0.43
N ASP A 159 -11.50 13.11 -0.66
CA ASP A 159 -12.58 12.65 0.20
C ASP A 159 -12.23 11.35 0.97
N GLY A 160 -11.06 10.76 0.72
CA GLY A 160 -10.70 9.37 1.00
C GLY A 160 -10.81 8.93 2.46
N TYR A 161 -10.57 9.83 3.42
CA TYR A 161 -10.69 9.53 4.85
C TYR A 161 -12.00 10.00 5.49
N ARG A 162 -12.77 10.88 4.83
CA ARG A 162 -13.87 11.66 5.43
C ARG A 162 -15.25 11.30 4.88
N ILE A 163 -15.33 10.78 3.67
CA ILE A 163 -16.58 10.49 2.96
C ILE A 163 -16.37 9.23 2.15
N SER A 164 -17.34 8.32 2.12
CA SER A 164 -17.16 6.99 1.50
C SER A 164 -16.00 6.18 2.11
N SER A 165 -15.62 6.45 3.36
CA SER A 165 -14.51 5.77 4.05
C SER A 165 -15.03 4.64 4.92
N TYR A 166 -14.69 3.39 4.58
CA TYR A 166 -15.23 2.19 5.20
C TYR A 166 -14.29 1.58 6.24
N LEU A 167 -14.89 0.94 7.24
CA LEU A 167 -14.22 0.09 8.22
C LEU A 167 -15.00 -1.21 8.34
N HIS A 168 -14.34 -2.31 8.69
CA HIS A 168 -15.05 -3.53 9.08
C HIS A 168 -14.44 -4.21 10.29
N LYS A 169 -15.31 -4.71 11.17
CA LYS A 169 -14.94 -5.41 12.39
C LYS A 169 -15.15 -6.91 12.18
N VAL A 170 -14.11 -7.73 12.35
CA VAL A 170 -14.24 -9.20 12.31
C VAL A 170 -14.51 -9.78 13.70
N ARG A 171 -15.04 -11.00 13.77
CA ARG A 171 -15.38 -11.64 15.06
C ARG A 171 -14.13 -11.94 15.88
N THR A 172 -14.29 -12.10 17.19
CA THR A 172 -13.19 -12.43 18.10
C THR A 172 -12.52 -13.75 17.74
N SER A 173 -13.29 -14.75 17.30
CA SER A 173 -12.76 -16.02 16.79
C SER A 173 -11.91 -15.89 15.51
N GLU A 174 -12.01 -14.75 14.82
CA GLU A 174 -11.34 -14.44 13.54
C GLU A 174 -10.27 -13.35 13.72
N GLY A 175 -9.84 -13.10 14.97
CA GLY A 175 -8.82 -12.11 15.32
C GLY A 175 -9.37 -10.84 15.97
N GLY A 176 -10.67 -10.57 15.85
CA GLY A 176 -11.35 -9.56 16.64
C GLY A 176 -10.97 -8.10 16.35
N LYS A 177 -10.32 -7.81 15.22
CA LYS A 177 -9.79 -6.49 14.88
C LYS A 177 -10.69 -5.70 13.92
N ILE A 178 -10.54 -4.38 13.93
CA ILE A 178 -11.05 -3.47 12.91
C ILE A 178 -10.04 -3.45 11.76
N TYR A 179 -10.54 -3.58 10.55
CA TYR A 179 -9.81 -3.42 9.31
C TYR A 179 -10.24 -2.11 8.65
N ALA A 180 -9.29 -1.37 8.09
CA ALA A 180 -9.60 -0.22 7.24
C ALA A 180 -10.00 -0.69 5.84
N GLY A 181 -11.00 -0.05 5.28
CA GLY A 181 -11.59 -0.40 4.00
C GLY A 181 -12.83 -1.31 4.11
N PRO A 182 -13.37 -1.71 2.95
CA PRO A 182 -12.74 -1.64 1.63
C PRO A 182 -12.65 -0.23 1.03
N LEU A 183 -11.73 -0.05 0.10
CA LEU A 183 -11.60 1.16 -0.72
C LEU A 183 -12.90 1.44 -1.48
N TRP A 184 -13.30 2.71 -1.56
CA TRP A 184 -14.48 3.15 -2.32
C TRP A 184 -14.30 4.58 -2.86
N ASP A 185 -14.97 4.89 -3.96
CA ASP A 185 -15.20 6.27 -4.45
C ASP A 185 -13.93 7.09 -4.76
N PHE A 186 -13.17 6.67 -5.79
CA PHE A 186 -11.92 7.32 -6.25
C PHE A 186 -12.09 8.14 -7.53
N ASN A 187 -13.26 8.73 -7.76
CA ASN A 187 -13.50 9.62 -8.89
C ASN A 187 -12.92 11.03 -8.68
N LEU A 188 -12.71 11.44 -7.43
CA LEU A 188 -12.10 12.72 -7.02
C LEU A 188 -10.65 12.55 -6.56
N ALA A 189 -9.94 11.68 -7.26
CA ALA A 189 -8.54 11.35 -7.04
C ALA A 189 -7.73 11.61 -8.32
N TYR A 190 -6.42 11.41 -8.26
CA TYR A 190 -5.49 11.54 -9.37
C TYR A 190 -5.47 12.92 -10.01
N GLY A 191 -5.52 13.95 -9.17
CA GLY A 191 -5.53 15.33 -9.63
C GLY A 191 -6.90 15.83 -10.09
N ASN A 192 -7.95 15.03 -9.96
CA ASN A 192 -9.29 15.35 -10.48
C ASN A 192 -10.21 16.03 -9.45
N ALA A 193 -9.69 17.02 -8.72
CA ALA A 193 -10.46 17.84 -7.79
C ALA A 193 -9.87 19.25 -7.70
N ASN A 194 -10.68 20.28 -7.96
CA ASN A 194 -10.27 21.68 -7.95
C ASN A 194 -10.54 22.42 -6.63
N TYR A 195 -10.71 21.67 -5.53
CA TYR A 195 -10.97 22.18 -4.19
C TYR A 195 -10.09 21.48 -3.17
N CYS A 196 -9.93 22.08 -1.98
CA CYS A 196 -9.15 21.54 -0.86
C CYS A 196 -7.75 21.03 -1.25
N ASN A 197 -7.10 21.67 -2.23
CA ASN A 197 -5.83 21.25 -2.81
C ASN A 197 -5.84 19.82 -3.39
N GLY A 198 -7.01 19.26 -3.73
CA GLY A 198 -7.14 17.89 -4.25
C GLY A 198 -6.35 17.61 -5.52
N SER A 199 -6.00 18.66 -6.29
CA SER A 199 -5.17 18.56 -7.48
C SER A 199 -3.66 18.63 -7.24
N ASN A 200 -3.22 19.00 -6.04
CA ASN A 200 -1.81 19.11 -5.73
C ASN A 200 -1.14 17.73 -5.69
N THR A 201 0.14 17.69 -6.05
CA THR A 201 0.96 16.47 -6.04
C THR A 201 1.89 16.41 -4.82
N ASN A 202 2.04 17.51 -4.09
CA ASN A 202 3.12 17.75 -3.14
C ASN A 202 2.66 18.07 -1.70
N ASN A 203 1.52 17.51 -1.29
CA ASN A 203 0.97 17.60 0.06
C ASN A 203 0.34 16.26 0.48
N TRP A 204 0.03 16.12 1.75
CA TRP A 204 -0.70 14.96 2.26
C TRP A 204 -2.20 15.23 2.26
N GLU A 205 -3.01 14.24 1.88
CA GLU A 205 -4.46 14.36 2.01
C GLU A 205 -4.88 14.31 3.48
N LEU A 206 -4.19 13.53 4.32
CA LEU A 206 -4.42 13.54 5.78
C LEU A 206 -4.36 14.95 6.41
N ALA A 207 -3.64 15.90 5.79
CA ALA A 207 -3.56 17.30 6.21
C ALA A 207 -4.76 18.16 5.73
N PHE A 208 -5.86 17.53 5.30
CA PHE A 208 -7.08 18.17 4.80
C PHE A 208 -7.54 19.36 5.67
N TYR A 209 -7.55 19.20 6.99
CA TYR A 209 -8.04 20.23 7.91
C TYR A 209 -7.22 21.54 7.86
N GLN A 210 -5.97 21.48 7.42
CA GLN A 210 -5.12 22.67 7.28
C GLN A 210 -5.56 23.54 6.08
N VAL A 211 -6.21 22.93 5.09
CA VAL A 211 -6.72 23.60 3.89
C VAL A 211 -8.22 23.86 3.99
N CYS A 212 -8.96 22.87 4.50
CA CYS A 212 -10.42 22.83 4.55
C CYS A 212 -10.97 22.53 5.95
N GLY A 213 -10.33 23.04 7.00
CA GLY A 213 -10.77 22.85 8.40
C GLY A 213 -12.14 23.44 8.74
N GLY A 214 -12.67 24.32 7.89
CA GLY A 214 -14.04 24.83 7.99
C GLY A 214 -15.11 23.90 7.39
N ASP A 215 -14.72 22.85 6.66
CA ASP A 215 -15.67 21.90 6.09
C ASP A 215 -16.38 21.11 7.21
N SER A 216 -17.65 20.78 6.98
CA SER A 216 -18.46 20.01 7.95
C SER A 216 -18.02 18.55 8.11
N LYS A 217 -17.29 18.01 7.13
CA LYS A 217 -16.83 16.62 7.08
C LYS A 217 -15.30 16.62 7.08
N GLN A 218 -14.73 16.19 8.20
CA GLN A 218 -13.29 16.19 8.45
C GLN A 218 -12.76 14.75 8.46
N ASN A 219 -11.45 14.62 8.27
CA ASN A 219 -10.75 13.35 8.43
C ASN A 219 -10.76 12.97 9.92
N PRO A 220 -10.98 11.70 10.29
CA PRO A 220 -10.73 11.25 11.66
C PRO A 220 -9.28 11.51 12.07
N PHE A 221 -9.06 11.90 13.32
CA PHE A 221 -7.73 12.22 13.86
C PHE A 221 -6.72 11.06 13.75
N TRP A 222 -7.23 9.83 13.53
CA TRP A 222 -6.47 8.60 13.52
C TRP A 222 -5.32 8.64 12.52
N TRP A 223 -5.58 9.12 11.31
CA TRP A 223 -4.62 9.06 10.21
C TRP A 223 -3.38 9.90 10.51
N GLU A 224 -3.54 11.08 11.09
CA GLU A 224 -2.42 11.89 11.56
C GLU A 224 -1.75 11.24 12.77
N ARG A 225 -2.51 10.72 13.74
CA ARG A 225 -1.96 10.11 14.95
C ARG A 225 -1.15 8.84 14.67
N LEU A 226 -1.58 8.02 13.71
CA LEU A 226 -0.88 6.79 13.31
C LEU A 226 0.51 7.09 12.72
N THR A 227 0.67 8.21 12.00
CA THR A 227 1.98 8.64 11.46
C THR A 227 3.00 9.00 12.54
N GLN A 228 2.59 9.04 13.81
CA GLN A 228 3.46 9.29 14.95
C GLN A 228 3.92 8.00 15.65
N ASP A 229 3.39 6.83 15.26
CA ASP A 229 3.83 5.52 15.77
C ASP A 229 5.00 4.99 14.91
N PRO A 230 6.20 4.78 15.49
CA PRO A 230 7.34 4.20 14.78
C PRO A 230 7.04 2.86 14.08
N THR A 231 6.21 2.01 14.69
CA THR A 231 5.85 0.71 14.13
C THR A 231 5.00 0.88 12.87
N TYR A 232 4.04 1.80 12.92
CA TYR A 232 3.16 2.09 11.78
C TYR A 232 3.94 2.68 10.62
N ILE A 233 4.76 3.72 10.86
CA ILE A 233 5.51 4.37 9.77
C ILE A 233 6.60 3.48 9.18
N HIS A 234 7.17 2.55 9.96
CA HIS A 234 8.08 1.55 9.42
C HIS A 234 7.36 0.61 8.45
N LEU A 235 6.24 0.00 8.88
CA LEU A 235 5.44 -0.87 8.01
C LEU A 235 4.91 -0.13 6.77
N LEU A 236 4.49 1.13 6.94
CA LEU A 236 4.05 2.00 5.86
C LEU A 236 5.15 2.20 4.81
N ASN A 237 6.35 2.59 5.25
CA ASN A 237 7.47 2.82 4.35
C ASN A 237 7.89 1.52 3.65
N CYS A 238 7.99 0.41 4.38
CA CYS A 238 8.34 -0.88 3.80
C CYS A 238 7.33 -1.32 2.74
N THR A 239 6.04 -1.26 3.05
CA THR A 239 4.99 -1.63 2.10
C THR A 239 5.02 -0.72 0.86
N TYR A 240 5.24 0.58 1.05
CA TYR A 240 5.38 1.51 -0.07
C TYR A 240 6.59 1.16 -0.96
N GLN A 241 7.76 0.95 -0.37
CA GLN A 241 8.98 0.62 -1.12
C GLN A 241 8.85 -0.71 -1.88
N GLU A 242 8.28 -1.75 -1.27
CA GLU A 242 7.99 -3.02 -1.94
C GLU A 242 7.11 -2.79 -3.17
N MET A 243 6.04 -2.01 -3.04
CA MET A 243 5.16 -1.69 -4.16
C MET A 243 5.88 -0.86 -5.24
N ARG A 244 6.72 0.10 -4.86
CA ARG A 244 7.51 0.93 -5.80
C ARG A 244 8.57 0.13 -6.56
N GLN A 245 9.09 -0.95 -5.97
CA GLN A 245 9.97 -1.91 -6.66
C GLN A 245 9.20 -2.88 -7.56
N GLY A 246 7.88 -2.99 -7.41
CA GLY A 246 7.01 -3.91 -8.14
C GLY A 246 5.85 -3.22 -8.84
N ALA A 247 4.63 -3.59 -8.48
CA ALA A 247 3.40 -3.26 -9.22
C ALA A 247 3.08 -1.75 -9.31
N TRP A 248 3.64 -0.94 -8.41
CA TRP A 248 3.49 0.51 -8.40
C TRP A 248 4.73 1.23 -8.90
N ASN A 249 5.70 0.53 -9.49
CA ASN A 249 6.78 1.19 -10.21
C ASN A 249 6.20 2.14 -11.28
N THR A 250 6.88 3.26 -11.52
CA THR A 250 6.37 4.31 -12.42
C THR A 250 6.09 3.76 -13.81
N ASP A 251 7.01 2.97 -14.37
CA ASP A 251 6.84 2.37 -15.69
C ASP A 251 5.68 1.36 -15.72
N SER A 252 5.52 0.58 -14.64
CA SER A 252 4.42 -0.38 -14.51
C SER A 252 3.05 0.31 -14.47
N LEU A 253 2.96 1.45 -13.78
CA LEU A 253 1.73 2.24 -13.73
C LEU A 253 1.44 2.95 -15.06
N MET A 254 2.46 3.50 -15.72
CA MET A 254 2.30 4.11 -17.05
C MET A 254 1.85 3.08 -18.08
N GLN A 255 2.48 1.90 -18.11
CA GLN A 255 2.10 0.79 -18.98
C GLN A 255 0.63 0.41 -18.76
N ARG A 256 0.18 0.32 -17.50
CA ARG A 256 -1.21 0.00 -17.19
C ARG A 256 -2.19 1.05 -17.72
N ILE A 257 -1.83 2.34 -17.63
CA ILE A 257 -2.62 3.42 -18.22
C ILE A 257 -2.69 3.27 -19.74
N ASP A 258 -1.57 2.97 -20.39
CA ASP A 258 -1.52 2.72 -21.83
C ASP A 258 -2.37 1.54 -22.27
N GLU A 259 -2.32 0.43 -21.54
CA GLU A 259 -3.16 -0.75 -21.82
C GLU A 259 -4.66 -0.40 -21.76
N TRP A 260 -5.08 0.44 -20.79
CA TRP A 260 -6.46 0.89 -20.72
C TRP A 260 -6.83 1.90 -21.79
N ALA A 261 -5.92 2.81 -22.17
CA ALA A 261 -6.13 3.74 -23.26
C ALA A 261 -6.32 2.97 -24.59
N VAL A 262 -5.49 1.97 -24.85
CA VAL A 262 -5.62 1.07 -26.02
C VAL A 262 -6.94 0.30 -25.96
N TYR A 263 -7.28 -0.27 -24.81
CA TYR A 263 -8.54 -0.99 -24.63
C TYR A 263 -9.78 -0.12 -24.90
N LEU A 264 -9.69 1.18 -24.63
CA LEU A 264 -10.78 2.14 -24.81
C LEU A 264 -10.76 2.89 -26.14
N ASP A 265 -9.75 2.70 -27.00
CA ASP A 265 -9.49 3.55 -28.18
C ASP A 265 -10.71 3.74 -29.10
N GLU A 266 -11.44 2.66 -29.37
CA GLU A 266 -12.67 2.73 -30.17
C GLU A 266 -13.88 3.25 -29.36
N ALA A 267 -14.03 2.77 -28.13
CA ALA A 267 -15.22 3.04 -27.31
C ALA A 267 -15.28 4.49 -26.83
N GLN A 268 -14.11 5.13 -26.58
CA GLN A 268 -14.04 6.51 -26.12
C GLN A 268 -14.61 7.48 -27.17
N GLN A 269 -14.44 7.19 -28.47
CA GLN A 269 -14.99 8.03 -29.55
C GLN A 269 -16.53 8.06 -29.48
N ARG A 270 -17.15 6.88 -29.33
CA ARG A 270 -18.61 6.77 -29.15
C ARG A 270 -19.06 7.44 -27.84
N ASN A 271 -18.27 7.27 -26.78
CA ASN A 271 -18.56 7.89 -25.49
C ASN A 271 -18.62 9.40 -25.58
N PHE A 272 -17.63 10.05 -26.20
CA PHE A 272 -17.62 11.51 -26.32
C PHE A 272 -18.56 12.04 -27.41
N GLN A 273 -18.99 11.20 -28.36
CA GLN A 273 -20.13 11.54 -29.22
C GLN A 273 -21.44 11.58 -28.41
N ARG A 274 -21.64 10.62 -27.50
CA ARG A 274 -22.83 10.57 -26.62
C ARG A 274 -22.77 11.67 -25.54
N TRP A 275 -21.60 11.91 -24.98
CA TRP A 275 -21.33 12.85 -23.89
C TRP A 275 -20.22 13.82 -24.31
N PRO A 276 -20.54 14.93 -25.00
CA PRO A 276 -19.56 15.86 -25.56
C PRO A 276 -18.97 16.79 -24.49
N VAL A 277 -18.23 16.22 -23.53
CA VAL A 277 -17.67 16.95 -22.38
C VAL A 277 -16.21 17.36 -22.53
N LEU A 278 -15.49 16.83 -23.52
CA LEU A 278 -14.11 17.27 -23.82
C LEU A 278 -14.09 18.77 -24.12
N GLY A 279 -13.08 19.48 -23.59
CA GLY A 279 -12.94 20.93 -23.68
C GLY A 279 -13.98 21.74 -22.90
N ASN A 280 -14.89 21.08 -22.18
CA ASN A 280 -15.94 21.73 -21.40
C ASN A 280 -15.76 21.44 -19.92
N TYR A 281 -15.87 22.47 -19.09
CA TYR A 281 -15.75 22.29 -17.65
C TYR A 281 -16.87 21.39 -17.11
N VAL A 282 -16.47 20.34 -16.39
CA VAL A 282 -17.33 19.51 -15.55
C VAL A 282 -16.82 19.63 -14.13
N TRP A 283 -17.68 19.98 -13.19
CA TRP A 283 -17.28 20.05 -11.78
C TRP A 283 -16.97 18.64 -11.25
N PRO A 284 -15.91 18.45 -10.43
CA PRO A 284 -14.94 19.42 -9.91
C PRO A 284 -13.57 19.38 -10.60
N ASN A 285 -13.50 19.13 -11.91
CA ASN A 285 -12.24 18.86 -12.59
C ASN A 285 -11.25 20.05 -12.49
N ASN A 286 -9.99 19.73 -12.19
CA ASN A 286 -8.90 20.72 -12.14
C ASN A 286 -8.30 20.99 -13.52
N PHE A 287 -8.10 19.93 -14.30
CA PHE A 287 -7.67 19.99 -15.70
C PHE A 287 -8.85 19.64 -16.61
N ILE A 288 -8.89 20.25 -17.79
CA ILE A 288 -9.95 20.07 -18.79
C ILE A 288 -9.25 19.89 -20.14
N GLY A 289 -9.06 18.64 -20.55
CA GLY A 289 -8.47 18.31 -21.86
C GLY A 289 -9.46 18.60 -22.98
N SER A 290 -8.97 19.18 -24.08
CA SER A 290 -9.73 19.33 -25.33
C SER A 290 -9.86 18.01 -26.08
N THR A 291 -9.01 17.03 -25.76
CA THR A 291 -8.98 15.71 -26.37
C THR A 291 -8.82 14.61 -25.32
N TYR A 292 -9.20 13.38 -25.66
CA TYR A 292 -8.97 12.22 -24.79
C TYR A 292 -7.49 11.98 -24.51
N ALA A 293 -6.61 12.22 -25.50
CA ALA A 293 -5.16 12.09 -25.34
C ALA A 293 -4.61 13.06 -24.28
N GLU A 294 -5.08 14.31 -24.28
CA GLU A 294 -4.68 15.30 -23.26
C GLU A 294 -5.07 14.88 -21.83
N GLU A 295 -6.23 14.23 -21.65
CA GLU A 295 -6.65 13.70 -20.35
C GLU A 295 -5.74 12.55 -19.88
N ILE A 296 -5.32 11.67 -20.81
CA ILE A 296 -4.35 10.60 -20.51
C ILE A 296 -2.99 11.19 -20.13
N ASP A 297 -2.51 12.17 -20.89
CA ASP A 297 -1.22 12.84 -20.62
C ASP A 297 -1.24 13.57 -19.27
N TYR A 298 -2.34 14.24 -18.93
CA TYR A 298 -2.53 14.85 -17.61
C TYR A 298 -2.44 13.81 -16.50
N PHE A 299 -3.19 12.70 -16.63
CA PHE A 299 -3.21 11.66 -15.61
C PHE A 299 -1.81 11.05 -15.39
N LYS A 300 -1.09 10.73 -16.48
CA LYS A 300 0.29 10.21 -16.41
C LYS A 300 1.25 11.20 -15.75
N THR A 301 1.18 12.47 -16.16
CA THR A 301 2.05 13.53 -15.63
C THR A 301 1.80 13.76 -14.15
N TRP A 302 0.52 13.85 -13.76
CA TRP A 302 0.12 14.04 -12.37
C TRP A 302 0.59 12.88 -11.50
N LEU A 303 0.34 11.63 -11.92
CA LEU A 303 0.70 10.44 -11.15
C LEU A 303 2.21 10.29 -11.01
N THR A 304 2.97 10.54 -12.08
CA THR A 304 4.44 10.52 -12.03
C THR A 304 4.96 11.54 -11.03
N THR A 305 4.50 12.79 -11.14
CA THR A 305 4.92 13.88 -10.23
C THR A 305 4.54 13.57 -8.77
N ARG A 306 3.38 12.96 -8.55
CA ARG A 306 2.93 12.54 -7.21
C ARG A 306 3.84 11.46 -6.63
N LEU A 307 4.18 10.44 -7.41
CA LEU A 307 5.07 9.36 -6.99
C LEU A 307 6.47 9.88 -6.66
N ASP A 308 7.03 10.77 -7.49
CA ASP A 308 8.33 11.39 -7.22
C ASP A 308 8.34 12.16 -5.90
N TRP A 309 7.25 12.86 -5.59
CA TRP A 309 7.12 13.55 -4.30
C TRP A 309 7.00 12.56 -3.13
N LEU A 310 6.20 11.50 -3.28
CA LEU A 310 6.05 10.48 -2.24
C LEU A 310 7.35 9.73 -1.97
N ASP A 311 8.13 9.42 -3.01
CA ASP A 311 9.45 8.78 -2.89
C ASP A 311 10.40 9.60 -2.00
N LEU A 312 10.26 10.94 -1.98
CA LEU A 312 11.08 11.84 -1.16
C LEU A 312 10.49 12.15 0.23
N ASN A 313 9.19 11.93 0.43
CA ASN A 313 8.49 12.45 1.61
C ASN A 313 7.82 11.36 2.46
N MET A 314 7.77 10.09 2.01
CA MET A 314 7.09 9.02 2.72
C MET A 314 7.52 8.94 4.19
N PHE A 315 6.54 8.78 5.09
CA PHE A 315 6.80 8.67 6.52
C PHE A 315 7.66 7.46 6.83
N GLY A 316 8.50 7.58 7.87
CA GLY A 316 9.33 6.48 8.35
C GLY A 316 10.47 6.11 7.40
N SER A 317 11.02 4.91 7.61
CA SER A 317 12.09 4.34 6.81
C SER A 317 12.01 2.82 6.86
N CYS A 318 12.40 2.16 5.77
CA CYS A 318 12.55 0.71 5.73
C CYS A 318 14.01 0.29 5.50
N PRO A 319 14.86 0.28 6.55
CA PRO A 319 16.23 -0.21 6.39
C PRO A 319 16.27 -1.71 6.05
N ASP A 320 15.27 -2.47 6.48
CA ASP A 320 15.25 -3.94 6.38
C ASP A 320 14.84 -4.48 5.00
N LEU A 321 14.39 -3.61 4.09
CA LEU A 321 14.11 -3.98 2.69
C LEU A 321 15.40 -4.14 1.87
N GLY A 322 16.52 -3.69 2.40
CA GLY A 322 17.84 -4.06 1.92
C GLY A 322 18.28 -5.38 2.55
N LEU A 323 18.69 -6.35 1.73
CA LEU A 323 19.76 -7.24 2.17
C LEU A 323 21.00 -6.36 2.31
N ASP A 324 21.22 -5.78 3.50
CA ASP A 324 22.57 -5.49 3.91
C ASP A 324 23.27 -6.86 3.95
N GLU A 325 23.85 -7.28 2.82
CA GLU A 325 24.96 -8.23 2.85
C GLU A 325 25.94 -7.58 3.82
N THR A 326 25.99 -8.09 5.04
CA THR A 326 27.02 -7.71 5.99
C THR A 326 28.31 -8.22 5.37
N LEU A 327 28.93 -7.42 4.51
CA LEU A 327 30.24 -7.64 3.93
C LEU A 327 31.26 -7.45 5.05
N THR A 328 31.22 -8.30 6.06
CA THR A 328 32.44 -8.75 6.70
C THR A 328 33.07 -9.72 5.71
N SER A 329 33.65 -9.19 4.62
CA SER A 329 34.41 -10.01 3.69
C SER A 329 35.72 -10.40 4.39
N ASP A 330 35.68 -11.48 5.18
CA ASP A 330 36.86 -12.10 5.76
C ASP A 330 37.84 -12.62 4.69
N LEU A 331 37.42 -12.57 3.42
CA LEU A 331 38.17 -12.88 2.21
C LEU A 331 38.12 -11.69 1.23
N SER A 332 39.28 -11.15 0.88
CA SER A 332 39.46 -10.17 -0.20
C SER A 332 40.12 -10.84 -1.40
N VAL A 333 39.68 -10.47 -2.62
CA VAL A 333 40.14 -11.06 -3.89
C VAL A 333 40.58 -9.94 -4.82
N TYR A 334 41.84 -9.93 -5.25
CA TYR A 334 42.37 -8.89 -6.13
C TYR A 334 43.42 -9.44 -7.13
N PRO A 335 43.44 -9.01 -8.40
CA PRO A 335 42.43 -8.17 -9.04
C PRO A 335 41.10 -8.93 -9.16
N ASN A 336 40.00 -8.18 -9.16
CA ASN A 336 38.68 -8.70 -9.45
C ASN A 336 37.88 -7.58 -10.15
N PRO A 337 37.77 -7.60 -11.49
CA PRO A 337 37.97 -8.76 -12.37
C PRO A 337 39.44 -9.12 -12.66
N ALA A 338 39.73 -10.40 -12.89
CA ALA A 338 41.07 -10.96 -13.12
C ALA A 338 41.25 -11.56 -14.52
N GLU A 339 42.51 -11.73 -14.95
CA GLU A 339 42.86 -12.35 -16.25
C GLU A 339 43.58 -13.69 -16.08
N SER A 340 44.66 -13.73 -15.30
CA SER A 340 45.48 -14.94 -15.13
C SER A 340 45.83 -15.28 -13.68
N ASP A 341 45.90 -14.28 -12.81
CA ASP A 341 46.37 -14.44 -11.44
C ASP A 341 45.46 -13.67 -10.48
N ILE A 342 45.24 -14.25 -9.30
CA ILE A 342 44.50 -13.63 -8.21
C ILE A 342 45.26 -13.77 -6.90
N HIS A 343 45.16 -12.73 -6.09
CA HIS A 343 45.62 -12.67 -4.71
C HIS A 343 44.40 -12.78 -3.79
N LEU A 344 44.39 -13.81 -2.96
CA LEU A 344 43.42 -13.98 -1.88
C LEU A 344 44.05 -13.48 -0.58
N MET A 345 43.36 -12.58 0.11
CA MET A 345 43.76 -12.11 1.44
C MET A 345 42.68 -12.47 2.46
N PHE A 346 43.13 -12.97 3.61
CA PHE A 346 42.27 -13.45 4.70
C PHE A 346 42.40 -12.51 5.90
N HIS A 347 41.28 -12.24 6.57
CA HIS A 347 41.28 -11.40 7.77
C HIS A 347 42.07 -12.05 8.93
N SER A 348 42.07 -13.38 8.99
CA SER A 348 42.81 -14.20 9.96
C SER A 348 43.73 -15.18 9.23
N SER A 349 44.87 -15.54 9.84
CA SER A 349 45.79 -16.51 9.24
C SER A 349 45.18 -17.91 9.23
N LEU A 350 45.14 -18.54 8.06
CA LEU A 350 44.61 -19.87 7.87
C LEU A 350 45.66 -20.95 8.18
N GLN A 351 45.20 -22.14 8.57
CA GLN A 351 46.06 -23.31 8.78
C GLN A 351 45.54 -24.50 7.97
N ASP A 352 46.37 -24.97 7.03
CA ASP A 352 46.08 -26.15 6.20
C ASP A 352 44.72 -26.04 5.48
N ALA A 353 44.45 -24.85 4.92
CA ALA A 353 43.18 -24.54 4.29
C ALA A 353 43.12 -25.04 2.84
N ARG A 354 41.89 -25.25 2.37
CA ARG A 354 41.55 -25.59 1.00
C ARG A 354 40.79 -24.46 0.34
N VAL A 355 41.20 -24.09 -0.86
CA VAL A 355 40.49 -23.15 -1.74
C VAL A 355 39.81 -23.94 -2.85
N GLU A 356 38.58 -23.56 -3.18
CA GLU A 356 37.75 -24.12 -4.24
C GLU A 356 37.15 -22.97 -5.07
N LEU A 357 37.19 -23.09 -6.40
CA LEU A 357 36.43 -22.23 -7.30
C LEU A 357 35.30 -23.05 -7.92
N LEU A 358 34.07 -22.55 -7.81
CA LEU A 358 32.88 -23.15 -8.41
C LEU A 358 32.36 -22.23 -9.51
N ASN A 359 31.93 -22.81 -10.64
CA ASN A 359 31.24 -22.05 -11.67
C ASN A 359 29.80 -21.67 -11.23
N MET A 360 29.07 -20.92 -12.05
CA MET A 360 27.69 -20.49 -11.75
C MET A 360 26.69 -21.63 -11.57
N ASP A 361 26.97 -22.81 -12.12
CA ASP A 361 26.15 -24.02 -11.93
C ASP A 361 26.50 -24.78 -10.63
N GLY A 362 27.48 -24.29 -9.87
CA GLY A 362 27.97 -24.91 -8.64
C GLY A 362 28.93 -26.09 -8.84
N HIS A 363 29.45 -26.28 -10.06
CA HIS A 363 30.48 -27.28 -10.33
C HIS A 363 31.86 -26.79 -9.93
N LEU A 364 32.62 -27.62 -9.20
CA LEU A 364 34.02 -27.35 -8.86
C LEU A 364 34.88 -27.36 -10.13
N VAL A 365 35.56 -26.25 -10.39
CA VAL A 365 36.43 -26.08 -11.57
C VAL A 365 37.91 -25.94 -11.21
N PHE A 366 38.23 -25.59 -9.97
CA PHE A 366 39.60 -25.46 -9.46
C PHE A 366 39.64 -25.78 -7.97
N SER A 367 40.73 -26.39 -7.50
CA SER A 367 40.99 -26.54 -6.07
C SER A 367 42.48 -26.51 -5.76
N ALA A 368 42.84 -25.89 -4.64
CA ALA A 368 44.18 -25.87 -4.07
C ALA A 368 44.11 -26.21 -2.57
N GLU A 369 45.07 -26.99 -2.09
CA GLU A 369 45.15 -27.44 -0.68
C GLU A 369 46.46 -26.98 -0.03
N GLY A 370 46.51 -27.03 1.30
CA GLY A 370 47.71 -26.68 2.07
C GLY A 370 47.96 -25.18 2.17
N ILE A 371 46.93 -24.35 2.02
CA ILE A 371 47.04 -22.90 2.15
C ILE A 371 47.32 -22.53 3.61
N GLN A 372 48.36 -21.72 3.82
CA GLN A 372 48.81 -21.30 5.16
C GLN A 372 49.08 -19.79 5.19
N GLY A 373 48.73 -19.17 6.30
CA GLY A 373 48.99 -17.75 6.54
C GLY A 373 47.86 -16.82 6.09
N PRO A 374 48.12 -15.51 6.02
CA PRO A 374 47.09 -14.48 5.81
C PRO A 374 46.76 -14.21 4.34
N ALA A 375 47.44 -14.85 3.38
CA ALA A 375 47.18 -14.66 1.96
C ALA A 375 47.70 -15.85 1.13
N CYS A 376 47.18 -16.00 -0.09
CA CYS A 376 47.74 -16.89 -1.11
C CYS A 376 47.48 -16.39 -2.53
N ASP A 377 48.35 -16.79 -3.44
CA ASP A 377 48.26 -16.45 -4.86
C ASP A 377 47.83 -17.69 -5.65
N LEU A 378 46.91 -17.51 -6.59
CA LEU A 378 46.40 -18.57 -7.45
C LEU A 378 46.48 -18.17 -8.92
N TYR A 379 46.96 -19.10 -9.74
CA TYR A 379 46.90 -19.00 -11.19
C TYR A 379 45.57 -19.56 -11.70
N ILE A 380 44.82 -18.75 -12.43
CA ILE A 380 43.47 -19.02 -12.95
C ILE A 380 43.38 -18.91 -14.47
N GLY A 381 44.50 -18.69 -15.18
CA GLY A 381 44.52 -18.41 -16.62
C GLY A 381 44.00 -19.54 -17.53
N GLU A 382 43.75 -20.73 -16.98
CA GLU A 382 43.14 -21.86 -17.70
C GLU A 382 41.60 -21.90 -17.58
N LEU A 383 41.01 -21.05 -16.73
CA LEU A 383 39.56 -20.98 -16.53
C LEU A 383 38.92 -20.07 -17.58
N ALA A 384 37.70 -20.41 -17.99
CA ALA A 384 36.96 -19.60 -18.95
C ALA A 384 36.51 -18.26 -18.35
N SER A 385 36.34 -17.24 -19.18
CA SER A 385 35.72 -15.96 -18.79
C SER A 385 34.35 -16.20 -18.16
N GLY A 386 34.09 -15.59 -17.01
CA GLY A 386 32.84 -15.80 -16.29
C GLY A 386 32.92 -15.46 -14.81
N MET A 387 31.77 -15.59 -14.14
CA MET A 387 31.66 -15.41 -12.69
C MET A 387 31.83 -16.75 -11.97
N TYR A 388 32.61 -16.73 -10.88
CA TYR A 388 32.92 -17.88 -10.06
C TYR A 388 32.68 -17.57 -8.59
N HIS A 389 32.29 -18.59 -7.84
CA HIS A 389 32.20 -18.56 -6.39
C HIS A 389 33.49 -19.14 -5.80
N ILE A 390 34.14 -18.42 -4.89
CA ILE A 390 35.30 -18.88 -4.14
C ILE A 390 34.83 -19.41 -2.79
N ARG A 391 35.26 -20.61 -2.44
CA ARG A 391 35.10 -21.17 -1.10
C ARG A 391 36.47 -21.47 -0.52
N VAL A 392 36.75 -20.98 0.68
CA VAL A 392 37.98 -21.27 1.42
C VAL A 392 37.57 -21.91 2.73
N SER A 393 38.16 -23.05 3.08
CA SER A 393 37.79 -23.77 4.30
C SER A 393 39.00 -24.36 4.99
N ASP A 394 39.02 -24.25 6.32
CA ASP A 394 39.89 -25.01 7.21
C ASP A 394 39.05 -25.67 8.33
N ARG A 395 39.68 -26.17 9.39
CA ARG A 395 38.96 -26.84 10.50
C ARG A 395 38.10 -25.88 11.36
N GLN A 396 38.31 -24.58 11.25
CA GLN A 396 37.72 -23.54 12.10
C GLN A 396 36.92 -22.49 11.32
N HIS A 397 37.19 -22.32 10.03
CA HIS A 397 36.67 -21.23 9.21
C HIS A 397 36.11 -21.74 7.88
N ILE A 398 35.03 -21.11 7.42
CA ILE A 398 34.55 -21.22 6.04
C ILE A 398 34.35 -19.79 5.53
N LEU A 399 35.16 -19.38 4.55
CA LEU A 399 35.12 -18.07 3.92
C LEU A 399 34.57 -18.20 2.50
N ASN A 400 33.81 -17.21 2.06
CA ASN A 400 33.21 -17.19 0.73
C ASN A 400 33.54 -15.87 0.01
N GLY A 401 33.70 -15.93 -1.30
CA GLY A 401 33.99 -14.77 -2.14
C GLY A 401 33.45 -14.96 -3.56
N LYS A 402 33.49 -13.90 -4.36
CA LYS A 402 33.13 -13.93 -5.78
C LYS A 402 34.33 -13.48 -6.62
N LEU A 403 34.51 -14.08 -7.78
CA LEU A 403 35.56 -13.77 -8.74
C LEU A 403 34.97 -13.60 -10.13
N LEU A 404 35.30 -12.51 -10.81
CA LEU A 404 35.03 -12.34 -12.23
C LEU A 404 36.32 -12.54 -13.02
N ILE A 405 36.33 -13.50 -13.95
CA ILE A 405 37.43 -13.74 -14.90
C ILE A 405 37.03 -13.13 -16.23
N LYS A 406 37.90 -12.32 -16.84
CA LYS A 406 37.66 -11.64 -18.11
C LYS A 406 37.84 -12.53 -19.32
#